data_AF-B6QNG3-F1
#
_entry.id   AF-B6QNG3-F1
#
_cell.length_a   1.000
_cell.length_b   1.000
_cell.length_c   1.000
_cell.angle_alpha   90.00
_cell.angle_beta   90.00
_cell.angle_gamma   90.00
#
_symmetry.space_group_name_H-M   'P 1'
#
loop_
_entity.id
_entity.type
_entity.pdbx_description
1 polymer ?
#
loop_
_entity_poly.entity_id
_entity_poly.type
_entity_poly.pdbx_seq_one_letter_code
_entity_poly.pdbx_strand_id
1 'polypeptide(L)' 'MWITRGISLVNFTVASSALAFQVFVLYPWHNKLDDEFKALKQEHLRVLKQINQKTAT' A
#
# COMPACT_ATOMS: atom_id res chain seq x y z
N MET A 1 29.92 -27.61 -10.90
CA MET A 1 29.94 -26.18 -10.47
C MET A 1 29.08 -25.25 -11.32
N TRP A 2 28.59 -25.64 -12.51
CA TRP A 2 27.70 -24.81 -13.32
C TRP A 2 26.24 -24.78 -12.81
N ILE A 3 25.73 -25.92 -12.33
CA ILE A 3 24.35 -26.05 -11.83
C ILE A 3 24.13 -25.23 -10.55
N THR A 4 25.05 -25.29 -9.60
CA THR A 4 24.98 -24.50 -8.36
C THR A 4 25.05 -22.99 -8.61
N ARG A 5 25.81 -22.56 -9.61
CA ARG A 5 25.84 -21.14 -10.04
C ARG A 5 24.54 -20.71 -10.73
N GLY A 6 23.93 -21.58 -11.52
CA GLY A 6 22.62 -21.32 -12.13
C GLY A 6 21.52 -21.09 -11.08
N ILE A 7 21.50 -21.91 -10.01
CA ILE A 7 20.53 -21.77 -8.92
C ILE A 7 20.68 -20.42 -8.20
N SER A 8 21.92 -19.99 -7.90
CA SER A 8 22.16 -18.68 -7.28
C SER A 8 21.74 -17.52 -8.18
N LEU A 9 21.93 -17.65 -9.50
CA LEU A 9 21.57 -16.61 -10.47
C LEU A 9 20.04 -16.46 -10.62
N VAL A 10 19.32 -17.58 -10.64
CA VAL A 10 17.86 -17.60 -10.64
C VAL A 10 17.33 -17.01 -9.33
N ASN A 11 17.89 -17.40 -8.19
CA ASN A 11 17.47 -16.86 -6.89
C ASN A 11 17.69 -15.35 -6.80
N PHE A 12 18.84 -14.85 -7.28
CA PHE A 12 19.11 -13.42 -7.36
C PHE A 12 18.12 -12.69 -8.29
N THR A 13 17.79 -13.28 -9.44
CA THR A 13 16.81 -12.72 -10.38
C THR A 13 15.43 -12.63 -9.77
N VAL A 14 14.98 -13.68 -9.06
CA VAL A 14 13.69 -13.71 -8.38
C VAL A 14 13.64 -12.70 -7.25
N ALA A 15 14.68 -12.63 -6.41
CA ALA A 15 14.76 -11.64 -5.33
C ALA A 15 14.78 -10.20 -5.88
N SER A 16 15.53 -9.96 -6.97
CA SER A 16 15.56 -8.65 -7.63
C SER A 16 14.21 -8.28 -8.23
N SER A 17 13.50 -9.25 -8.81
CA SER A 17 12.15 -9.06 -9.34
C SER A 17 11.14 -8.74 -8.23
N ALA A 18 11.24 -9.43 -7.09
CA ALA A 18 10.40 -9.15 -5.92
C ALA A 18 10.69 -7.77 -5.32
N LEU A 19 11.96 -7.37 -5.23
CA LEU A 19 12.35 -6.04 -4.76
C LEU A 19 11.83 -4.94 -5.71
N ALA A 20 11.94 -5.14 -7.02
CA ALA A 20 11.40 -4.21 -8.01
C ALA A 20 9.88 -4.09 -7.89
N PHE A 21 9.17 -5.22 -7.75
CA PHE A 21 7.73 -5.20 -7.51
C PHE A 21 7.37 -4.45 -6.22
N GLN A 22 8.16 -4.64 -5.17
CA GLN A 22 7.94 -3.96 -3.89
C GLN A 22 8.11 -2.45 -3.99
N VAL A 23 9.12 -1.97 -4.73
CA VAL A 23 9.38 -0.54 -4.88
C VAL A 23 8.40 0.12 -5.86
N PHE A 24 8.12 -0.51 -7.00
CA PHE A 24 7.32 0.11 -8.06
C PHE A 24 5.82 -0.12 -7.97
N VAL A 25 5.38 -1.16 -7.27
CA VAL A 25 3.95 -1.46 -7.16
C VAL A 25 3.49 -1.21 -5.73
N LEU A 26 4.09 -1.89 -4.76
CA LEU A 26 3.60 -1.85 -3.37
C LEU A 26 3.76 -0.46 -2.75
N TYR A 27 4.92 0.18 -2.89
CA TYR A 27 5.14 1.51 -2.31
C TYR A 27 4.21 2.61 -2.87
N PRO A 28 4.07 2.79 -4.19
CA PRO A 28 3.13 3.79 -4.73
C PRO A 28 1.66 3.41 -4.49
N TRP A 29 1.32 2.13 -4.52
CA TRP A 29 -0.05 1.69 -4.18
C TRP A 29 -0.40 1.99 -2.72
N HIS A 30 0.54 1.80 -1.80
CA HIS A 30 0.33 2.11 -0.38
C HIS A 30 0.08 3.61 -0.14
N ASN A 31 0.84 4.48 -0.80
CA ASN A 31 0.61 5.93 -0.70
C ASN A 31 -0.77 6.33 -1.24
N LYS A 32 -1.20 5.77 -2.38
CA LYS A 32 -2.55 6.03 -2.91
C LYS A 32 -3.64 5.57 -1.95
N LEU A 33 -3.48 4.39 -1.37
CA LEU A 33 -4.46 3.84 -0.43
C LEU A 33 -4.54 4.69 0.85
N ASP A 34 -3.40 5.18 1.36
CA ASP A 34 -3.38 6.04 2.55
C ASP A 34 -4.07 7.39 2.30
N ASP A 35 -3.84 8.00 1.13
CA ASP A 35 -4.52 9.24 0.72
C ASP A 35 -6.04 9.05 0.60
N GLU A 36 -6.49 7.99 -0.06
CA GLU A 36 -7.92 7.65 -0.18
C GLU A 36 -8.55 7.36 1.19
N PHE A 37 -7.83 6.65 2.06
CA PHE A 37 -8.29 6.34 3.41
C PHE A 37 -8.42 7.61 4.28
N LYS A 38 -7.49 8.56 4.12
CA LYS A 38 -7.51 9.83 4.83
C LYS A 38 -8.67 10.72 4.38
N ALA A 39 -8.93 10.79 3.08
CA ALA A 39 -10.09 11.48 2.54
C ALA A 39 -11.40 10.88 3.07
N LEU A 40 -11.50 9.55 3.07
CA LEU A 40 -12.66 8.84 3.59
C LEU A 40 -12.88 9.13 5.08
N LYS A 41 -11.83 9.07 5.91
CA LYS A 41 -11.94 9.39 7.35
C LYS A 41 -12.40 10.82 7.62
N GLN A 42 -11.94 11.80 6.84
CA GLN A 42 -12.38 13.19 6.99
C GLN A 42 -13.89 13.32 6.75
N GLU A 43 -14.40 12.65 5.72
CA GLU A 43 -15.82 12.65 5.42
C GLU A 43 -16.67 11.92 6.46
N HIS A 44 -16.19 10.79 7.00
CA HIS A 44 -16.85 10.15 8.13
C HIS A 44 -16.93 11.07 9.37
N LEU A 45 -15.85 11.80 9.70
CA LEU A 45 -15.84 12.75 10.81
C LEU A 45 -16.77 13.94 10.57
N ARG A 46 -16.86 14.43 9.33
CA ARG A 46 -17.78 15.50 8.95
C ARG A 46 -19.24 15.06 9.13
N VAL A 47 -19.59 13.87 8.66
CA VAL A 47 -20.93 13.29 8.81
C VAL A 47 -21.28 13.11 10.28
N LEU A 48 -20.36 12.57 11.09
CA LEU A 48 -20.58 12.42 12.55
C LEU A 48 -20.85 13.77 13.25
N LYS A 49 -20.11 14.83 12.89
CA LYS A 49 -20.36 16.17 13.43
C LYS A 49 -21.74 16.70 13.07
N GLN A 50 -22.18 16.52 11.82
CA GLN A 50 -23.50 16.95 11.37
C GLN A 50 -24.64 16.20 12.10
N ILE A 51 -24.47 14.89 12.31
CA ILE A 51 -25.43 14.09 13.08
C ILE A 51 -25.49 14.59 14.52
N ASN A 52 -24.33 14.77 15.17
CA ASN A 52 -24.27 15.19 16.57
C ASN A 52 -24.87 16.59 16.79
N GLN A 53 -24.68 17.51 15.83
CA GLN A 53 -25.34 18.82 15.84
C GLN A 53 -26.86 18.73 15.66
N LYS A 54 -27.34 17.84 14.78
CA LYS A 54 -28.78 17.60 14.58
C LYS A 54 -29.46 16.96 15.79
N THR A 55 -28.75 16.14 16.57
CA THR A 55 -29.30 15.49 17.76
C THR A 55 -29.33 16.41 18.98
N ALA A 56 -28.51 17.48 18.99
CA ALA A 56 -28.44 18.45 20.10
C ALA A 56 -29.44 19.62 20.00
N THR A 57 -30.31 19.63 18.97
CA THR A 57 -31.40 20.61 18.77
C THR A 57 -32.73 19.89 18.85
#